data_AF-A0A418M428-F1
#
_entry.id   AF-A0A418M428-F1
#
_cell.length_a   1.000
_cell.length_b   1.000
_cell.length_c   1.000
_cell.angle_alpha   90.00
_cell.angle_beta   90.00
_cell.angle_gamma   90.00
#
_symmetry.space_group_name_H-M   'P 1'
#
loop_
_entity.id
_entity.type
_entity.pdbx_description
1 polymer ?
#
loop_
_entity_poly.entity_id
_entity_poly.type
_entity_poly.pdbx_seq_one_letter_code
_entity_poly.pdbx_strand_id
1 'polypeptide(L)'
;MYLRISLLLLLCGCGHGHTPKPFQTQLAGYSIRFPITVAELQKEYPDGRTVGVGYDRFVDSTQSIKTEWWFDTSGFDSKSNRYPDSPSHGVVMFLSNKESKFDSVKTALEQYYKQPLKPLQFTESRGDFSGLKPIWVAHINEDCFLVLTKSDTYRSSSPNSLRIAIGYGLTKKEQEAFALLGGDTYDDKL
;
A
#
# COMPACT_ATOMS: atom_id res chain seq x y z
N MET A 1 7.44 58.51 21.17
CA MET A 1 7.73 58.11 22.57
C MET A 1 6.41 57.58 23.14
N TYR A 2 6.11 56.31 23.38
CA TYR A 2 6.86 55.06 23.44
C TYR A 2 6.03 53.93 22.81
N LEU A 3 6.77 53.00 22.23
CA LEU A 3 6.40 51.66 21.78
C LEU A 3 5.89 50.81 22.96
N ARG A 4 4.79 50.07 22.83
CA ARG A 4 4.60 48.78 23.50
C ARG A 4 3.90 47.76 22.59
N ILE A 5 4.74 46.82 22.18
CA ILE A 5 4.45 45.54 21.55
C ILE A 5 3.81 44.60 22.58
N SER A 6 2.78 43.86 22.16
CA SER A 6 2.37 42.56 22.72
C SER A 6 1.90 41.72 21.53
N LEU A 7 2.79 41.10 20.75
CA LEU A 7 3.35 39.75 20.94
C LEU A 7 2.32 38.70 21.42
N LEU A 8 1.81 37.97 20.43
CA LEU A 8 1.71 36.50 20.37
C LEU A 8 1.27 35.74 21.65
N LEU A 9 0.12 35.07 21.54
CA LEU A 9 -0.02 33.71 22.07
C LEU A 9 -0.48 32.83 20.90
N LEU A 10 0.53 32.25 20.22
CA LEU A 10 0.38 31.01 19.49
C LEU A 10 -0.18 29.99 20.48
N LEU A 11 -1.45 29.65 20.35
CA LEU A 11 -1.94 28.42 20.93
C LEU A 11 -1.40 27.29 20.06
N CYS A 12 -0.36 26.65 20.59
CA CYS A 12 0.03 25.29 20.25
C CYS A 12 -1.21 24.40 20.35
N GLY A 13 -1.89 24.19 19.21
CA GLY A 13 -2.78 23.07 19.02
C GLY A 13 -1.91 21.84 18.81
N CYS A 14 -1.95 20.92 19.76
CA CYS A 14 -1.31 19.61 19.74
C CYS A 14 -1.37 18.96 18.36
N GLY A 15 -0.26 18.35 17.93
CA GLY A 15 -0.15 17.58 16.70
C GLY A 15 -1.28 16.55 16.61
N HIS A 16 -2.32 16.89 15.85
CA HIS A 16 -3.34 15.95 15.43
C HIS A 16 -2.71 15.14 14.31
N GLY A 17 -2.56 13.84 14.54
CA GLY A 17 -2.18 12.89 13.49
C GLY A 17 -3.03 13.15 12.26
N HIS A 18 -2.37 13.34 11.13
CA HIS A 18 -3.03 13.50 9.85
C HIS A 18 -3.85 12.25 9.58
N THR A 19 -5.17 12.35 9.66
CA THR A 19 -6.06 11.25 9.26
C THR A 19 -6.13 11.25 7.73
N PRO A 20 -5.70 10.16 7.07
CA PRO A 20 -5.70 10.08 5.61
C PRO A 20 -7.12 10.26 5.04
N LYS A 21 -7.25 10.96 3.92
CA LYS A 21 -8.53 11.19 3.25
C LYS A 21 -8.96 9.94 2.49
N PRO A 22 -10.26 9.58 2.47
CA PRO A 22 -10.74 8.45 1.71
C PRO A 22 -10.30 8.48 0.24
N PHE A 23 -9.98 7.31 -0.30
CA PHE A 23 -9.53 7.13 -1.67
C PHE A 23 -10.35 6.04 -2.36
N GLN A 24 -10.65 6.23 -3.64
CA GLN A 24 -11.31 5.22 -4.46
C GLN A 24 -10.77 5.23 -5.89
N THR A 25 -10.58 4.04 -6.47
CA THR A 25 -10.17 3.86 -7.87
C THR A 25 -10.69 2.53 -8.42
N GLN A 26 -10.66 2.37 -9.73
CA GLN A 26 -10.95 1.11 -10.42
C GLN A 26 -9.66 0.60 -11.06
N LEU A 27 -9.23 -0.61 -10.69
CA LEU A 27 -8.01 -1.18 -11.23
C LEU A 27 -8.19 -2.68 -11.46
N ALA A 28 -7.94 -3.10 -12.70
CA ALA A 28 -7.92 -4.49 -13.10
C ALA A 28 -9.20 -5.29 -12.74
N GLY A 29 -10.37 -4.62 -12.80
CA GLY A 29 -11.67 -5.21 -12.48
C GLY A 29 -12.05 -5.15 -11.00
N TYR A 30 -11.20 -4.59 -10.13
CA TYR A 30 -11.46 -4.40 -8.71
C TYR A 30 -11.78 -2.94 -8.39
N SER A 31 -12.79 -2.75 -7.55
CA SER A 31 -13.07 -1.47 -6.91
C SER A 31 -12.17 -1.35 -5.69
N ILE A 32 -11.11 -0.54 -5.79
CA ILE A 32 -10.22 -0.28 -4.67
C ILE A 32 -10.79 0.93 -3.91
N ARG A 33 -11.08 0.77 -2.63
CA ARG A 33 -11.45 1.86 -1.74
C ARG A 33 -10.72 1.77 -0.41
N PHE A 34 -10.26 2.92 0.08
CA PHE A 34 -9.65 3.06 1.39
C PHE A 34 -10.35 4.19 2.17
N PRO A 35 -10.52 4.03 3.50
CA PRO A 35 -10.37 2.76 4.23
C PRO A 35 -11.43 1.74 3.79
N ILE A 36 -11.11 0.44 3.95
CA ILE A 36 -12.06 -0.67 3.82
C ILE A 36 -11.74 -1.72 4.89
N THR A 37 -12.78 -2.31 5.48
CA THR A 37 -12.62 -3.37 6.49
C THR A 37 -12.70 -4.77 5.87
N VAL A 38 -12.26 -5.78 6.62
CA VAL A 38 -12.40 -7.20 6.23
C VAL A 38 -13.88 -7.56 6.04
N ALA A 39 -14.78 -7.09 6.90
CA ALA A 39 -16.22 -7.37 6.80
C ALA A 39 -16.82 -6.81 5.50
N GLU A 40 -16.38 -5.61 5.08
CA GLU A 40 -16.79 -5.01 3.82
C GLU A 40 -16.24 -5.79 2.63
N LEU A 41 -14.97 -6.23 2.67
CA LEU A 41 -14.37 -7.07 1.64
C LEU A 41 -15.05 -8.43 1.51
N GLN A 42 -15.42 -9.07 2.61
CA GLN A 42 -16.14 -10.36 2.58
C GLN A 42 -17.53 -10.22 1.95
N LYS A 43 -18.18 -9.05 2.12
CA LYS A 43 -19.45 -8.76 1.45
C LYS A 43 -19.28 -8.53 -0.05
N GLU A 44 -18.19 -7.87 -0.45
CA GLU A 44 -17.91 -7.53 -1.86
C GLU A 44 -17.33 -8.71 -2.64
N TYR A 45 -16.49 -9.52 -1.99
CA TYR A 45 -15.75 -10.66 -2.55
C TYR A 45 -15.99 -11.91 -1.68
N PRO A 46 -17.17 -12.56 -1.79
CA PRO A 46 -17.61 -13.62 -0.86
C PRO A 46 -16.73 -14.88 -0.86
N ASP A 47 -15.99 -15.11 -1.95
CA ASP A 47 -15.08 -16.25 -2.09
C ASP A 47 -13.66 -15.94 -1.59
N GLY A 48 -13.39 -14.69 -1.20
CA GLY A 48 -12.11 -14.29 -0.63
C GLY A 48 -11.94 -14.81 0.80
N ARG A 49 -10.69 -14.94 1.22
CA ARG A 49 -10.33 -15.52 2.53
C ARG A 49 -9.25 -14.72 3.23
N THR A 50 -9.30 -14.67 4.55
CA THR A 50 -8.20 -14.14 5.34
C THR A 50 -7.08 -15.18 5.43
N VAL A 51 -5.82 -14.75 5.29
CA VAL A 51 -4.63 -15.62 5.33
C VAL A 51 -3.44 -14.88 5.97
N GLY A 52 -2.38 -15.60 6.35
CA GLY A 52 -1.20 -15.03 7.01
C GLY A 52 -1.16 -15.24 8.52
N VAL A 53 -0.05 -14.90 9.16
CA VAL A 53 0.11 -15.07 10.62
C VAL A 53 -0.65 -13.94 11.30
N GLY A 54 -1.67 -14.29 12.11
CA GLY A 54 -2.60 -13.29 12.65
C GLY A 54 -3.56 -12.72 11.60
N TYR A 55 -3.62 -13.34 10.41
CA TYR A 55 -4.52 -12.98 9.31
C TYR A 55 -4.41 -11.51 8.89
N ASP A 56 -3.16 -11.09 8.70
CA ASP A 56 -2.73 -9.77 8.24
C ASP A 56 -3.17 -9.40 6.82
N ARG A 57 -3.82 -10.32 6.11
CA ARG A 57 -4.32 -10.07 4.76
C ARG A 57 -5.62 -10.79 4.43
N PHE A 58 -6.41 -10.16 3.57
CA PHE A 58 -7.54 -10.76 2.87
C PHE A 58 -7.16 -11.00 1.41
N VAL A 59 -7.39 -12.22 0.92
CA VAL A 59 -6.97 -12.65 -0.41
C VAL A 59 -8.17 -13.12 -1.21
N ASP A 60 -8.36 -12.51 -2.38
CA ASP A 60 -9.22 -13.00 -3.44
C ASP A 60 -8.35 -13.51 -4.61
N SER A 61 -8.67 -14.71 -5.09
CA SER A 61 -7.99 -15.34 -6.22
C SER A 61 -8.97 -16.02 -7.17
N THR A 62 -10.23 -15.60 -7.16
CA THR A 62 -11.28 -16.14 -8.04
C THR A 62 -11.12 -15.69 -9.48
N GLN A 63 -10.50 -14.52 -9.68
CA GLN A 63 -10.21 -13.99 -11.01
C GLN A 63 -8.83 -14.44 -11.51
N SER A 64 -8.51 -14.08 -12.76
CA SER A 64 -7.17 -14.26 -13.34
C SER A 64 -6.06 -13.46 -12.63
N ILE A 65 -6.44 -12.62 -11.65
CA ILE A 65 -5.59 -11.76 -10.85
C ILE A 65 -5.76 -12.17 -9.39
N LYS A 66 -4.65 -12.35 -8.69
CA LYS A 66 -4.67 -12.54 -7.24
C LYS A 66 -4.56 -11.17 -6.58
N THR A 67 -5.49 -10.83 -5.71
CA THR A 67 -5.53 -9.56 -5.00
C THR A 67 -5.40 -9.82 -3.50
N GLU A 68 -4.43 -9.18 -2.86
CA GLU A 68 -4.18 -9.24 -1.43
C GLU A 68 -4.38 -7.86 -0.81
N TRP A 69 -5.33 -7.73 0.12
CA TRP A 69 -5.52 -6.54 0.95
C TRP A 69 -4.77 -6.72 2.24
N TRP A 70 -3.92 -5.76 2.59
CA TRP A 70 -3.03 -5.81 3.76
C TRP A 70 -3.57 -4.91 4.86
N PHE A 71 -3.52 -5.42 6.08
CA PHE A 71 -4.06 -4.76 7.27
C PHE A 71 -2.95 -4.53 8.27
N ASP A 72 -3.03 -3.39 8.97
CA ASP A 72 -2.18 -3.20 10.13
C ASP A 72 -2.75 -4.04 11.28
N THR A 73 -2.02 -5.09 11.63
CA THR A 73 -2.37 -6.01 12.72
C THR A 73 -1.60 -5.70 14.00
N SER A 74 -0.90 -4.57 14.07
CA SER A 74 -0.32 -4.09 15.32
C SER A 74 -1.44 -3.93 16.36
N GLY A 75 -1.49 -4.86 17.32
CA GLY A 75 -2.60 -4.96 18.29
C GLY A 75 -3.57 -6.12 18.11
N PHE A 76 -3.26 -7.16 17.30
CA PHE A 76 -4.04 -8.40 17.26
C PHE A 76 -4.23 -8.99 18.67
N ASP A 77 -5.49 -9.05 19.12
CA ASP A 77 -5.87 -9.67 20.38
C ASP A 77 -6.06 -11.18 20.20
N SER A 78 -5.02 -11.95 20.55
CA SER A 78 -5.03 -13.41 20.48
C SER A 78 -6.09 -14.07 21.37
N LYS A 79 -6.72 -13.34 22.31
CA LYS A 79 -7.71 -13.91 23.24
C LYS A 79 -9.12 -13.92 22.67
N SER A 80 -9.49 -12.93 21.87
CA SER A 80 -10.84 -12.85 21.28
C SER A 80 -10.97 -13.61 19.96
N ASN A 81 -9.86 -14.03 19.33
CA ASN A 81 -9.82 -14.66 18.00
C ASN A 81 -10.71 -13.93 16.99
N ARG A 82 -10.83 -12.61 17.17
CA ARG A 82 -11.62 -11.70 16.35
C ARG A 82 -10.67 -10.67 15.80
N TYR A 83 -10.75 -10.47 14.50
CA TYR A 83 -10.04 -9.39 13.86
C TYR A 83 -10.63 -8.08 14.35
N PRO A 84 -9.81 -7.07 14.68
CA PRO A 84 -10.34 -5.73 14.64
C PRO A 84 -10.90 -5.48 13.23
N ASP A 85 -12.00 -4.72 13.13
CA ASP A 85 -12.43 -4.07 11.89
C ASP A 85 -11.38 -2.99 11.50
N SER A 86 -10.12 -3.39 11.39
CA SER A 86 -9.01 -2.52 11.05
C SER A 86 -9.13 -2.16 9.58
N PRO A 87 -8.95 -0.88 9.23
CA PRO A 87 -8.90 -0.49 7.84
C PRO A 87 -7.66 -1.07 7.18
N SER A 88 -7.79 -1.53 5.94
CA SER A 88 -6.64 -1.90 5.12
C SER A 88 -5.73 -0.69 4.92
N HIS A 89 -4.41 -0.92 5.00
CA HIS A 89 -3.39 0.09 4.69
C HIS A 89 -2.83 -0.07 3.27
N GLY A 90 -3.26 -1.10 2.52
CA GLY A 90 -2.81 -1.28 1.16
C GLY A 90 -3.38 -2.50 0.46
N VAL A 91 -3.25 -2.53 -0.85
CA VAL A 91 -3.66 -3.64 -1.71
C VAL A 91 -2.55 -3.98 -2.69
N VAL A 92 -2.37 -5.28 -2.97
CA VAL A 92 -1.35 -5.83 -3.84
C VAL A 92 -2.00 -6.78 -4.83
N MET A 93 -1.86 -6.48 -6.12
CA MET A 93 -2.40 -7.27 -7.23
C MET A 93 -1.27 -7.98 -7.98
N PHE A 94 -1.39 -9.29 -8.13
CA PHE A 94 -0.44 -10.13 -8.86
C PHE A 94 -1.04 -10.57 -10.19
N LEU A 95 -0.41 -10.16 -11.28
CA LEU A 95 -0.73 -10.55 -12.64
C LEU A 95 0.26 -11.64 -13.08
N SER A 96 -0.16 -12.89 -12.96
CA SER A 96 0.67 -14.07 -13.26
C SER A 96 1.05 -14.14 -14.74
N ASN A 97 2.30 -14.47 -15.04
CA ASN A 97 2.85 -14.61 -16.41
C ASN A 97 2.70 -13.34 -17.27
N LYS A 98 2.71 -12.15 -16.65
CA LYS A 98 2.58 -10.87 -17.35
C LYS A 98 3.86 -10.03 -17.36
N GLU A 99 5.01 -10.55 -16.91
CA GLU A 99 6.25 -9.75 -16.82
C GLU A 99 6.62 -9.05 -18.14
N SER A 100 6.41 -9.70 -19.29
CA SER A 100 6.64 -9.11 -20.63
C SER A 100 5.73 -7.93 -20.97
N LYS A 101 4.71 -7.66 -20.16
CA LYS A 101 3.79 -6.53 -20.29
C LYS A 101 4.19 -5.34 -19.41
N PHE A 102 5.32 -5.38 -18.71
CA PHE A 102 5.76 -4.35 -17.76
C PHE A 102 5.60 -2.93 -18.31
N ASP A 103 6.21 -2.63 -19.46
CA ASP A 103 6.22 -1.27 -20.02
C ASP A 103 4.82 -0.82 -20.50
N SER A 104 4.02 -1.75 -21.02
CA SER A 104 2.65 -1.47 -21.42
C SER A 104 1.75 -1.17 -20.22
N VAL A 105 1.94 -1.91 -19.11
CA VAL A 105 1.22 -1.69 -17.86
C VAL A 105 1.65 -0.36 -17.23
N LYS A 106 2.96 -0.07 -17.22
CA LYS A 106 3.49 1.23 -16.78
C LYS A 106 2.82 2.37 -17.54
N THR A 107 2.86 2.32 -18.88
CA THR A 107 2.25 3.35 -19.73
C THR A 107 0.76 3.52 -19.45
N ALA A 108 0.02 2.41 -19.31
CA ALA A 108 -1.42 2.45 -19.01
C ALA A 108 -1.71 3.08 -17.64
N LEU A 109 -0.91 2.76 -16.62
CA LEU A 109 -1.04 3.36 -15.29
C LEU A 109 -0.72 4.86 -15.33
N GLU A 110 0.32 5.28 -16.05
CA GLU A 110 0.68 6.70 -16.21
C GLU A 110 -0.44 7.50 -16.88
N GLN A 111 -1.05 6.94 -17.92
CA GLN A 111 -2.20 7.56 -18.60
C GLN A 111 -3.42 7.63 -17.71
N TYR A 112 -3.72 6.55 -16.96
CA TYR A 112 -4.88 6.47 -16.09
C TYR A 112 -4.81 7.49 -14.95
N TYR A 113 -3.67 7.56 -14.26
CA TYR A 113 -3.44 8.51 -13.16
C TYR A 113 -2.94 9.88 -13.62
N LYS A 114 -2.76 10.09 -14.93
CA LYS A 114 -2.31 11.33 -15.56
C LYS A 114 -0.99 11.86 -14.99
N GLN A 115 -0.08 10.97 -14.62
CA GLN A 115 1.22 11.33 -14.07
C GLN A 115 2.27 10.24 -14.34
N PRO A 116 3.56 10.61 -14.46
CA PRO A 116 4.62 9.65 -14.69
C PRO A 116 4.90 8.83 -13.42
N LEU A 117 5.17 7.54 -13.61
CA LEU A 117 5.80 6.71 -12.59
C LEU A 117 7.30 6.98 -12.61
N LYS A 118 7.90 7.13 -11.43
CA LYS A 118 9.33 7.39 -11.23
C LYS A 118 10.00 6.21 -10.54
N PRO A 119 11.30 5.97 -10.75
CA PRO A 119 12.02 4.97 -9.98
C PRO A 119 11.94 5.31 -8.49
N LEU A 120 11.70 4.30 -7.63
CA LEU A 120 11.74 4.47 -6.19
C LEU A 120 13.15 4.90 -5.77
N GLN A 121 13.22 6.00 -5.01
CA GLN A 121 14.44 6.45 -4.35
C GLN A 121 14.28 6.21 -2.86
N PHE A 122 15.07 5.30 -2.30
CA PHE A 122 15.10 5.05 -0.87
C PHE A 122 15.71 6.23 -0.13
N THR A 123 15.11 6.61 0.99
CA THR A 123 15.52 7.84 1.68
C THR A 123 16.25 7.61 3.00
N GLU A 124 16.15 6.41 3.58
CA GLU A 124 16.87 6.06 4.82
C GLU A 124 17.63 4.73 4.77
N SER A 125 17.72 4.10 3.60
CA SER A 125 18.32 2.77 3.40
C SER A 125 19.68 2.58 4.08
N ARG A 126 19.73 1.64 5.04
CA ARG A 126 20.97 1.04 5.58
C ARG A 126 21.28 -0.34 5.01
N GLY A 127 20.45 -0.85 4.09
CA GLY A 127 20.55 -2.17 3.48
C GLY A 127 21.11 -2.17 2.06
N ASP A 128 21.67 -3.30 1.62
CA ASP A 128 21.98 -3.54 0.22
C ASP A 128 20.74 -4.07 -0.51
N PHE A 129 20.14 -3.20 -1.32
CA PHE A 129 18.97 -3.48 -2.12
C PHE A 129 19.30 -3.61 -3.63
N SER A 130 20.58 -3.82 -3.97
CA SER A 130 21.08 -3.89 -5.35
C SER A 130 20.44 -4.99 -6.20
N GLY A 131 19.87 -6.02 -5.56
CA GLY A 131 19.12 -7.10 -6.22
C GLY A 131 17.66 -6.75 -6.56
N LEU A 132 17.16 -5.58 -6.16
CA LEU A 132 15.78 -5.21 -6.40
C LEU A 132 15.55 -4.79 -7.86
N LYS A 133 14.65 -5.53 -8.51
CA LYS A 133 14.09 -5.17 -9.82
C LYS A 133 13.40 -3.80 -9.77
N PRO A 134 13.29 -3.08 -10.90
CA PRO A 134 12.88 -1.69 -10.89
C PRO A 134 11.49 -1.54 -10.26
N ILE A 135 11.47 -0.86 -9.12
CA ILE A 135 10.26 -0.45 -8.42
C ILE A 135 9.92 0.94 -8.94
N TRP A 136 8.81 1.04 -9.63
CA TRP A 136 8.29 2.30 -10.15
C TRP A 136 7.15 2.77 -9.26
N VAL A 137 7.17 4.03 -8.86
CA VAL A 137 6.21 4.60 -7.93
C VAL A 137 5.60 5.89 -8.43
N ALA A 138 4.37 6.17 -7.99
CA ALA A 138 3.73 7.46 -8.18
C ALA A 138 2.84 7.77 -6.98
N HIS A 139 2.94 8.97 -6.41
CA HIS A 139 2.02 9.46 -5.39
C HIS A 139 0.74 9.94 -6.08
N ILE A 140 -0.33 9.15 -6.01
CA ILE A 140 -1.62 9.47 -6.64
C ILE A 140 -2.24 10.71 -5.98
N ASN A 141 -2.09 10.81 -4.67
CA ASN A 141 -2.42 12.00 -3.87
C ASN A 141 -1.54 12.00 -2.61
N GLU A 142 -1.85 12.86 -1.64
CA GLU A 142 -1.12 12.98 -0.37
C GLU A 142 -1.12 11.69 0.46
N ASP A 143 -2.14 10.84 0.30
CA ASP A 143 -2.43 9.69 1.15
C ASP A 143 -2.23 8.34 0.46
N CYS A 144 -2.08 8.33 -0.88
CA CYS A 144 -2.00 7.13 -1.70
C CYS A 144 -0.77 7.15 -2.60
N PHE A 145 -0.03 6.05 -2.58
CA PHE A 145 1.08 5.82 -3.50
C PHE A 145 0.89 4.49 -4.24
N LEU A 146 1.11 4.54 -5.54
CA LEU A 146 1.09 3.42 -6.46
C LEU A 146 2.50 2.85 -6.60
N VAL A 147 2.60 1.54 -6.70
CA VAL A 147 3.83 0.79 -6.96
C VAL A 147 3.60 -0.17 -8.12
N LEU A 148 4.52 -0.20 -9.07
CA LEU A 148 4.63 -1.21 -10.11
C LEU A 148 6.00 -1.86 -10.02
N THR A 149 6.04 -3.19 -9.93
CA THR A 149 7.30 -3.94 -9.93
C THR A 149 7.16 -5.28 -10.65
N LYS A 150 8.30 -5.85 -11.05
CA LYS A 150 8.42 -7.23 -11.51
C LYS A 150 8.63 -8.09 -10.27
N SER A 151 7.75 -9.06 -10.07
CA SER A 151 7.79 -9.92 -8.88
C SER A 151 8.64 -11.15 -9.15
N ASP A 152 9.86 -11.13 -8.63
CA ASP A 152 10.73 -12.29 -8.55
C ASP A 152 10.54 -12.94 -7.18
N THR A 153 9.74 -14.00 -7.17
CA THR A 153 9.80 -15.12 -6.22
C THR A 153 9.73 -14.88 -4.70
N TYR A 154 9.73 -13.65 -4.17
CA TYR A 154 9.74 -13.47 -2.70
C TYR A 154 8.47 -13.98 -2.01
N ARG A 155 7.30 -13.98 -2.68
CA ARG A 155 6.03 -14.45 -2.09
C ARG A 155 5.10 -15.23 -3.03
N SER A 156 5.56 -15.64 -4.21
CA SER A 156 4.69 -16.18 -5.25
C SER A 156 5.13 -17.56 -5.73
N SER A 157 4.23 -18.54 -5.57
CA SER A 157 4.23 -19.82 -6.29
C SER A 157 4.04 -19.67 -7.81
N SER A 158 3.85 -18.43 -8.30
CA SER A 158 3.70 -18.07 -9.70
C SER A 158 4.93 -17.27 -10.18
N PRO A 159 5.93 -17.92 -10.80
CA PRO A 159 7.06 -17.22 -11.42
C PRO A 159 6.58 -16.24 -12.51
N ASN A 160 7.38 -15.21 -12.83
CA ASN A 160 7.15 -14.23 -13.91
C ASN A 160 5.87 -13.37 -13.77
N SER A 161 5.62 -12.84 -12.58
CA SER A 161 4.43 -11.99 -12.31
C SER A 161 4.74 -10.50 -12.32
N LEU A 162 3.77 -9.69 -12.77
CA LEU A 162 3.75 -8.26 -12.48
C LEU A 162 3.00 -8.02 -11.18
N ARG A 163 3.49 -7.07 -10.39
CA ARG A 163 2.82 -6.65 -9.16
C ARG A 163 2.45 -5.17 -9.27
N ILE A 164 1.17 -4.88 -9.07
CA ILE A 164 0.67 -3.51 -8.92
C ILE A 164 0.18 -3.39 -7.48
N ALA A 165 0.61 -2.37 -6.75
CA ALA A 165 0.19 -2.17 -5.38
C ALA A 165 -0.19 -0.71 -5.13
N ILE A 166 -1.14 -0.48 -4.23
CA ILE A 166 -1.50 0.85 -3.73
C ILE A 166 -1.46 0.78 -2.22
N GLY A 167 -0.62 1.59 -1.59
CA GLY A 167 -0.68 1.78 -0.14
C GLY A 167 -1.36 3.09 0.24
N TYR A 168 -1.91 3.13 1.44
CA TYR A 168 -2.82 4.15 1.94
C TYR A 168 -2.43 4.58 3.36
N GLY A 169 -2.31 5.89 3.57
CA GLY A 169 -2.05 6.45 4.90
C GLY A 169 -0.69 6.09 5.50
N LEU A 170 0.25 5.63 4.67
CA LEU A 170 1.57 5.19 5.09
C LEU A 170 2.54 6.38 5.19
N THR A 171 3.36 6.39 6.24
CA THR A 171 4.55 7.25 6.33
C THR A 171 5.55 6.90 5.23
N LYS A 172 6.48 7.80 4.92
CA LYS A 172 7.46 7.58 3.86
C LYS A 172 8.27 6.29 4.03
N LYS A 173 8.67 5.97 5.27
CA LYS A 173 9.39 4.73 5.60
C LYS A 173 8.51 3.49 5.32
N GLU A 174 7.25 3.52 5.74
CA GLU A 174 6.31 2.43 5.49
C GLU A 174 5.98 2.29 4.00
N GLN A 175 5.95 3.38 3.23
CA GLN A 175 5.79 3.33 1.77
C GLN A 175 6.95 2.58 1.12
N GLU A 176 8.19 2.87 1.53
CA GLU A 176 9.39 2.18 1.06
C GLU A 176 9.36 0.69 1.44
N ALA A 177 8.99 0.36 2.67
CA ALA A 177 8.84 -1.02 3.14
C ALA A 177 7.76 -1.79 2.38
N PHE A 178 6.59 -1.20 2.22
CA PHE A 178 5.47 -1.79 1.50
C PHE A 178 5.82 -2.02 0.02
N ALA A 179 6.47 -1.03 -0.61
CA ALA A 179 6.94 -1.14 -1.99
C ALA A 179 8.03 -2.22 -2.15
N LEU A 180 8.85 -2.44 -1.13
CA LEU A 180 9.88 -3.47 -1.13
C LEU A 180 9.28 -4.87 -0.91
N LEU A 181 8.64 -5.06 0.24
CA LEU A 181 8.22 -6.35 0.77
C LEU A 181 6.92 -6.87 0.15
N GLY A 182 6.19 -6.01 -0.57
CA GLY A 182 4.98 -6.39 -1.29
C GLY A 182 3.79 -6.62 -0.40
N GLY A 183 3.56 -5.70 0.54
CA GLY A 183 2.41 -5.75 1.43
C GLY A 183 2.74 -5.47 2.89
N ASP A 184 3.93 -5.85 3.35
CA ASP A 184 4.35 -5.57 4.73
C ASP A 184 4.90 -4.16 4.84
N THR A 185 4.53 -3.45 5.90
CA THR A 185 5.07 -2.12 6.23
C THR A 185 6.25 -2.16 7.20
N TYR A 186 6.58 -3.35 7.72
CA TYR A 186 7.62 -3.55 8.73
C TYR A 186 8.94 -4.01 8.11
N ASP A 187 9.97 -3.17 8.18
CA ASP A 187 11.36 -3.58 8.01
C ASP A 187 12.26 -2.75 8.93
N ASP A 188 12.90 -3.42 9.90
CA ASP A 188 13.88 -2.80 10.80
C ASP A 188 15.17 -2.38 10.08
N LYS A 189 15.37 -2.84 8.83
CA LYS A 189 16.57 -2.60 8.03
C LYS A 189 16.42 -1.50 6.98
N LEU A 190 15.21 -0.97 6.79
CA LEU A 190 14.95 0.24 6.00
C LEU A 190 15.24 1.51 6.77
#